data_AF-A0A9D3Z4Y2-F1
#
_entry.id   AF-A0A9D3Z4Y2-F1
#
_cell.length_a   1.000
_cell.length_b   1.000
_cell.length_c   1.000
_cell.angle_alpha   90.00
_cell.angle_beta   90.00
_cell.angle_gamma   90.00
#
_symmetry.space_group_name_H-M   'P 1'
#
loop_
_entity.id
_entity.type
_entity.pdbx_description
1 polymer ?
#
loop_
_entity_poly.entity_id
_entity_poly.type
_entity_poly.pdbx_seq_one_letter_code
_entity_poly.pdbx_strand_id
1 'polypeptide(L)'
;MKGAARISKAMGKWRDEYFLSLDDDLDSEVKLETKKKENRLQAVDTMTFKNFVRIYNQTEHFMVDSVPPALRVDITIPCPLQCKQLTEHNFVDNIMWFSSGGTKSVVHTDSVDNINCLYRGEKTLYFEDPSEHRHDVHIDHPDGAYSQMDVDAVDYTKYPGMAKVEILSC
;
A
#
# COMPACT_ATOMS: atom_id res chain seq x y z
N MET A 1 -12.59 2.55 10.09
CA MET A 1 -12.46 2.15 11.52
C MET A 1 -11.57 3.16 12.24
N LYS A 2 -12.05 3.88 13.27
CA LYS A 2 -11.23 4.89 13.98
C LYS A 2 -10.47 4.26 15.15
N GLY A 3 -9.15 4.48 15.21
CA GLY A 3 -8.31 4.09 16.35
C GLY A 3 -7.87 2.62 16.40
N ALA A 4 -8.33 1.75 15.50
CA ALA A 4 -8.02 0.32 15.52
C ALA A 4 -6.51 0.03 15.42
N ALA A 5 -5.77 0.71 14.53
CA ALA A 5 -4.33 0.54 14.39
C ALA A 5 -3.51 1.00 15.61
N ARG A 6 -4.10 1.81 16.52
CA ARG A 6 -3.40 2.31 17.71
C ARG A 6 -3.11 1.23 18.75
N ILE A 7 -3.79 0.09 18.66
CA ILE A 7 -3.55 -1.04 19.57
C ILE A 7 -2.25 -1.79 19.26
N SER A 8 -1.76 -1.69 18.02
CA SER A 8 -0.52 -2.33 17.59
C SER A 8 0.69 -1.60 18.18
N LYS A 9 1.69 -2.35 18.63
CA LYS A 9 2.96 -1.80 19.14
C LYS A 9 3.67 -0.96 18.07
N ALA A 10 3.48 -1.32 16.80
CA ALA A 10 3.97 -0.59 15.63
C ALA A 10 3.69 0.92 15.70
N MET A 11 2.51 1.34 16.15
CA MET A 11 2.12 2.76 16.24
C MET A 11 3.10 3.59 17.08
N GLY A 12 3.58 3.02 18.19
CA GLY A 12 4.54 3.66 19.10
C GLY A 12 6.01 3.38 18.76
N LYS A 13 6.31 2.19 18.21
CA LYS A 13 7.68 1.73 18.01
C LYS A 13 8.27 2.06 16.65
N TRP A 14 7.49 1.93 15.58
CA TRP A 14 8.03 1.99 14.21
C TRP A 14 8.59 3.37 13.93
N ARG A 15 9.90 3.48 13.99
CA ARG A 15 10.72 4.67 13.74
C ARG A 15 12.02 4.16 13.13
N ASP A 16 12.72 5.04 12.45
CA ASP A 16 13.93 4.69 11.71
C ASP A 16 14.99 4.15 12.67
N GLU A 17 15.12 4.74 13.87
CA GLU A 17 16.01 4.27 14.92
C GLU A 17 15.64 2.86 15.41
N TYR A 18 14.34 2.59 15.58
CA TYR A 18 13.86 1.26 15.97
C TYR A 18 14.20 0.22 14.90
N PHE A 19 13.87 0.51 13.65
CA PHE A 19 14.18 -0.39 12.53
C PHE A 19 15.68 -0.67 12.41
N LEU A 20 16.53 0.34 12.57
CA LEU A 20 17.98 0.19 12.49
C LEU A 20 18.59 -0.47 13.73
N SER A 21 17.88 -0.48 14.86
CA SER A 21 18.33 -1.09 16.12
C SER A 21 18.10 -2.61 16.20
N LEU A 22 17.24 -3.17 15.35
CA LEU A 22 16.97 -4.60 15.34
C LEU A 22 18.17 -5.38 14.77
N ASP A 23 18.47 -6.56 15.33
CA ASP A 23 19.58 -7.44 14.93
C ASP A 23 19.37 -8.02 13.51
N ASP A 24 20.15 -9.03 13.10
CA ASP A 24 20.34 -9.50 11.72
C ASP A 24 19.08 -10.03 10.98
N ASP A 25 17.91 -10.11 11.65
CA ASP A 25 16.65 -10.55 11.02
C ASP A 25 16.06 -9.56 9.98
N LEU A 26 16.70 -8.39 9.78
CA LEU A 26 16.32 -7.39 8.75
C LEU A 26 17.24 -7.38 7.52
N ASP A 27 18.10 -8.40 7.37
CA ASP A 27 18.76 -8.70 6.10
C ASP A 27 17.81 -9.33 5.07
N SER A 28 16.53 -9.50 5.44
CA SER A 28 15.47 -9.84 4.50
C SER A 28 15.46 -8.84 3.35
N GLU A 29 15.61 -9.35 2.13
CA GLU A 29 15.41 -8.56 0.92
C GLU A 29 13.95 -8.12 0.84
N VAL A 30 13.77 -6.86 0.48
CA VAL A 30 12.45 -6.27 0.23
C VAL A 30 12.39 -5.73 -1.19
N LYS A 31 11.22 -5.82 -1.79
CA LYS A 31 10.91 -5.29 -3.11
C LYS A 31 10.60 -3.80 -3.05
N LEU A 32 11.21 -3.08 -3.97
CA LEU A 32 11.10 -1.64 -4.09
C LEU A 32 10.59 -1.24 -5.46
N GLU A 33 9.77 -0.19 -5.47
CA GLU A 33 9.54 0.63 -6.64
C GLU A 33 10.56 1.78 -6.66
N THR A 34 10.97 2.19 -7.86
CA THR A 34 12.07 3.16 -8.04
C THR A 34 11.58 4.59 -8.27
N LYS A 35 10.27 4.78 -8.49
CA LYS A 35 9.64 6.09 -8.75
C LYS A 35 8.39 6.25 -7.92
N LYS A 36 8.20 7.41 -7.29
CA LYS A 36 7.04 7.66 -6.40
C LYS A 36 5.67 7.57 -7.07
N LYS A 37 5.59 7.86 -8.37
CA LYS A 37 4.38 7.65 -9.15
C LYS A 37 4.44 6.24 -9.73
N GLU A 38 3.51 5.41 -9.28
CA GLU A 38 3.46 4.00 -9.61
C GLU A 38 3.44 3.80 -11.13
N ASN A 39 4.32 2.91 -11.59
CA ASN A 39 4.38 2.47 -12.97
C ASN A 39 4.50 0.94 -12.98
N ARG A 40 3.43 0.25 -13.38
CA ARG A 40 3.36 -1.22 -13.41
C ARG A 40 4.30 -1.88 -14.44
N LEU A 41 4.93 -1.09 -15.31
CA LEU A 41 5.94 -1.56 -16.28
C LEU A 41 7.38 -1.33 -15.78
N GLN A 42 7.56 -0.68 -14.64
CA GLN A 42 8.91 -0.44 -14.10
C GLN A 42 9.54 -1.74 -13.61
N ALA A 43 10.86 -1.84 -13.71
CA ALA A 43 11.59 -2.90 -13.06
C ALA A 43 11.50 -2.73 -11.54
N VAL A 44 11.25 -3.83 -10.84
CA VAL A 44 11.30 -3.91 -9.38
C VAL A 44 12.77 -3.99 -8.97
N ASP A 45 13.16 -3.17 -8.00
CA ASP A 45 14.49 -3.23 -7.37
C ASP A 45 14.41 -4.00 -6.05
N THR A 46 15.54 -4.51 -5.57
CA THR A 46 15.61 -5.22 -4.28
C THR A 46 16.82 -4.77 -3.47
N MET A 47 16.62 -4.65 -2.16
CA MET A 47 17.72 -4.50 -1.19
C MET A 47 17.27 -4.96 0.19
N THR A 48 18.21 -5.07 1.13
CA THR A 48 17.83 -5.35 2.52
C THR A 48 16.96 -4.25 3.11
N PHE A 49 16.01 -4.62 3.97
CA PHE A 49 15.14 -3.64 4.63
C PHE A 49 15.95 -2.55 5.37
N LYS A 50 17.05 -2.92 6.05
CA LYS A 50 17.95 -1.95 6.70
C LYS A 50 18.54 -0.94 5.71
N ASN A 51 18.98 -1.38 4.53
CA ASN A 51 19.51 -0.46 3.52
C ASN A 51 18.42 0.46 2.98
N PHE A 52 17.22 -0.06 2.75
CA PHE A 52 16.07 0.76 2.37
C PHE A 52 15.80 1.86 3.42
N VAL A 53 15.72 1.51 4.71
CA VAL A 53 15.50 2.48 5.80
C VAL A 53 16.58 3.58 5.83
N ARG A 54 17.83 3.28 5.43
CA ARG A 54 18.90 4.29 5.37
C ARG A 54 18.73 5.30 4.23
N ILE A 55 18.10 4.91 3.12
CA ILE A 55 18.11 5.71 1.88
C ILE A 55 16.73 6.22 1.43
N TYR A 56 15.62 5.66 1.93
CA TYR A 56 14.28 5.96 1.42
C TYR A 56 13.91 7.45 1.49
N ASN A 57 14.43 8.16 2.50
CA ASN A 57 14.18 9.58 2.71
C ASN A 57 15.05 10.50 1.83
N GLN A 58 16.00 9.94 1.09
CA GLN A 58 16.92 10.67 0.22
C GLN A 58 16.76 10.28 -1.26
N THR A 59 15.90 9.31 -1.56
CA THR A 59 15.71 8.75 -2.90
C THR A 59 14.23 8.69 -3.24
N GLU A 60 13.92 8.34 -4.50
CA GLU A 60 12.54 8.09 -4.93
C GLU A 60 12.03 6.68 -4.59
N HIS A 61 12.89 5.82 -4.05
CA HIS A 61 12.52 4.46 -3.69
C HIS A 61 11.40 4.44 -2.68
N PHE A 62 10.44 3.55 -2.92
CA PHE A 62 9.45 3.20 -1.92
C PHE A 62 9.21 1.69 -1.92
N MET A 63 8.90 1.17 -0.75
CA MET A 63 8.71 -0.26 -0.52
C MET A 63 7.23 -0.60 -0.60
N VAL A 64 6.94 -1.67 -1.34
CA VAL A 64 5.65 -2.38 -1.32
C VAL A 64 5.97 -3.88 -1.26
N ASP A 65 5.97 -4.43 -0.06
CA ASP A 65 6.29 -5.85 0.15
C ASP A 65 5.69 -6.38 1.45
N SER A 66 5.75 -7.70 1.66
CA SER A 66 5.36 -8.31 2.93
C SER A 66 6.14 -7.70 4.09
N VAL A 67 5.46 -7.50 5.23
CA VAL A 67 6.12 -7.04 6.45
C VAL A 67 7.24 -8.04 6.82
N PRO A 68 8.50 -7.55 7.02
CA PRO A 68 9.61 -8.39 7.43
C PRO A 68 9.25 -9.23 8.67
N PRO A 69 9.59 -10.53 8.73
CA PRO A 69 9.18 -11.43 9.81
C PRO A 69 9.44 -10.87 11.23
N ALA A 70 10.60 -10.25 11.43
CA ALA A 70 10.99 -9.63 12.70
C ALA A 70 10.03 -8.53 13.18
N LEU A 71 9.34 -7.85 12.26
CA LEU A 71 8.45 -6.73 12.56
C LEU A 71 6.99 -7.16 12.77
N ARG A 72 6.63 -8.40 12.37
CA ARG A 72 5.25 -8.89 12.47
C ARG A 72 4.74 -8.95 13.91
N VAL A 73 5.63 -9.14 14.88
CA VAL A 73 5.31 -9.16 16.31
C VAL A 73 4.81 -7.81 16.86
N ASP A 74 5.01 -6.73 16.11
CA ASP A 74 4.54 -5.39 16.49
C ASP A 74 3.15 -5.07 15.92
N ILE A 75 2.65 -5.88 14.99
CA ILE A 75 1.34 -5.69 14.33
C ILE A 75 0.26 -6.47 15.09
N THR A 76 -0.90 -5.84 15.25
CA THR A 76 -2.11 -6.51 15.73
C THR A 76 -3.10 -6.61 14.59
N ILE A 77 -3.51 -7.83 14.26
CA ILE A 77 -4.56 -8.09 13.27
C ILE A 77 -5.84 -7.38 13.75
N PRO A 78 -6.49 -6.52 12.93
CA PRO A 78 -7.74 -5.87 13.32
C PRO A 78 -8.84 -6.89 13.68
N CYS A 79 -9.67 -6.56 14.68
CA CYS A 79 -10.72 -7.46 15.20
C CYS A 79 -11.58 -8.15 14.11
N PRO A 80 -12.04 -7.49 13.03
CA PRO A 80 -12.80 -8.16 11.97
C PRO A 80 -12.06 -9.31 11.27
N LEU A 81 -10.72 -9.31 11.30
CA LEU A 81 -9.88 -10.33 10.68
C LEU A 81 -9.40 -11.41 11.65
N GLN A 82 -9.77 -11.35 12.94
CA GLN A 82 -9.29 -12.28 13.97
C GLN A 82 -10.11 -13.57 14.09
N CYS A 83 -11.15 -13.77 13.27
CA CYS A 83 -11.90 -15.02 13.34
C CYS A 83 -11.04 -16.17 12.80
N LYS A 84 -11.20 -17.36 13.41
CA LYS A 84 -10.35 -18.53 13.15
C LYS A 84 -10.22 -18.85 11.66
N GLN A 85 -11.33 -18.80 10.93
CA GLN A 85 -11.35 -19.06 9.48
C GLN A 85 -10.46 -18.09 8.71
N LEU A 86 -10.49 -16.80 9.04
CA LEU A 86 -9.63 -15.81 8.40
C LEU A 86 -8.19 -16.04 8.82
N THR A 87 -7.89 -16.08 10.12
CA THR A 87 -6.51 -16.16 10.61
C THR A 87 -5.76 -17.44 10.23
N GLU A 88 -6.46 -18.57 10.09
CA GLU A 88 -5.80 -19.87 9.84
C GLU A 88 -5.85 -20.31 8.36
N HIS A 89 -6.77 -19.78 7.55
CA HIS A 89 -7.01 -20.31 6.20
C HIS A 89 -7.08 -19.26 5.10
N ASN A 90 -7.59 -18.06 5.39
CA ASN A 90 -7.87 -17.07 4.34
C ASN A 90 -7.02 -15.79 4.48
N PHE A 91 -6.16 -15.71 5.49
CA PHE A 91 -5.25 -14.59 5.67
C PHE A 91 -4.14 -14.68 4.62
N VAL A 92 -4.16 -13.76 3.65
CA VAL A 92 -3.22 -13.77 2.53
C VAL A 92 -1.86 -13.22 2.96
N ASP A 93 -1.80 -11.96 3.38
CA ASP A 93 -0.54 -11.32 3.79
C ASP A 93 -0.74 -10.03 4.61
N ASN A 94 0.31 -9.62 5.32
CA ASN A 94 0.47 -8.27 5.86
C ASN A 94 1.44 -7.50 4.97
N ILE A 95 0.92 -6.64 4.08
CA ILE A 95 1.75 -5.83 3.18
C ILE A 95 2.10 -4.50 3.86
N MET A 96 3.36 -4.09 3.71
CA MET A 96 3.88 -2.79 4.14
C MET A 96 4.07 -1.87 2.94
N TRP A 97 3.46 -0.67 3.01
CA TRP A 97 3.78 0.46 2.15
C TRP A 97 4.63 1.44 2.95
N PHE A 98 5.87 1.65 2.53
CA PHE A 98 6.80 2.54 3.22
C PHE A 98 7.48 3.46 2.20
N SER A 99 7.31 4.77 2.35
CA SER A 99 7.93 5.79 1.52
C SER A 99 8.32 7.03 2.32
N SER A 100 9.00 7.95 1.65
CA SER A 100 9.28 9.31 2.13
C SER A 100 8.16 10.31 1.84
N GLY A 101 6.96 9.83 1.52
CA GLY A 101 5.82 10.66 1.12
C GLY A 101 5.82 11.06 -0.35
N GLY A 102 4.67 11.55 -0.82
CA GLY A 102 4.46 11.96 -2.22
C GLY A 102 4.23 10.80 -3.20
N THR A 103 4.09 9.58 -2.70
CA THR A 103 3.80 8.40 -3.53
C THR A 103 2.35 8.39 -4.00
N LYS A 104 2.13 7.94 -5.24
CA LYS A 104 0.80 7.87 -5.85
C LYS A 104 0.63 6.53 -6.56
N SER A 105 -0.48 5.87 -6.25
CA SER A 105 -0.86 4.63 -6.90
C SER A 105 -1.78 4.88 -8.09
N VAL A 106 -1.75 3.96 -9.04
CA VAL A 106 -2.73 3.92 -10.13
C VAL A 106 -4.11 3.54 -9.58
N VAL A 107 -5.17 3.86 -10.33
CA VAL A 107 -6.50 3.30 -10.04
C VAL A 107 -6.47 1.81 -10.37
N HIS A 108 -6.88 0.97 -9.42
CA HIS A 108 -6.89 -0.47 -9.57
C HIS A 108 -7.94 -1.12 -8.66
N THR A 109 -8.23 -2.39 -8.91
CA THR A 109 -9.03 -3.24 -8.01
C THR A 109 -8.17 -4.39 -7.50
N ASP A 110 -8.33 -4.72 -6.23
CA ASP A 110 -7.71 -5.90 -5.63
C ASP A 110 -8.62 -7.14 -5.76
N SER A 111 -8.02 -8.33 -5.78
CA SER A 111 -8.73 -9.62 -5.81
C SER A 111 -9.17 -10.12 -4.43
N VAL A 112 -8.85 -9.37 -3.37
CA VAL A 112 -9.11 -9.72 -1.97
C VAL A 112 -9.58 -8.49 -1.20
N ASP A 113 -10.31 -8.71 -0.11
CA ASP A 113 -10.66 -7.64 0.83
C ASP A 113 -9.39 -7.15 1.55
N ASN A 114 -9.30 -5.82 1.75
CA ASN A 114 -8.15 -5.20 2.40
C ASN A 114 -8.57 -4.33 3.60
N ILE A 115 -7.67 -4.22 4.58
CA ILE A 115 -7.75 -3.19 5.63
C ILE A 115 -6.44 -2.43 5.63
N ASN A 116 -6.45 -1.21 5.08
CA ASN A 116 -5.28 -0.35 5.09
C ASN A 116 -5.10 0.33 6.46
N CYS A 117 -4.00 0.01 7.16
CA CYS A 117 -3.69 0.57 8.47
C CYS A 117 -2.59 1.62 8.37
N LEU A 118 -2.92 2.88 8.64
CA LEU A 118 -1.97 3.99 8.65
C LEU A 118 -1.22 4.07 9.99
N TYR A 119 0.09 3.79 9.98
CA TYR A 119 0.94 3.84 11.17
C TYR A 119 1.75 5.13 11.31
N ARG A 120 2.13 5.78 10.21
CA ARG A 120 2.86 7.05 10.17
C ARG A 120 2.51 7.84 8.92
N GLY A 121 2.57 9.17 9.03
CA GLY A 121 2.26 10.08 7.94
C GLY A 121 0.77 10.18 7.68
N GLU A 122 0.43 10.54 6.44
CA GLU A 122 -0.93 10.72 5.95
C GLU A 122 -1.05 10.06 4.57
N LYS A 123 -2.23 9.54 4.26
CA LYS A 123 -2.55 8.99 2.94
C LYS A 123 -4.00 9.33 2.64
N THR A 124 -4.23 10.03 1.53
CA THR A 124 -5.58 10.22 1.01
C THR A 124 -5.92 9.02 0.14
N LEU A 125 -7.06 8.40 0.41
CA LEU A 125 -7.59 7.31 -0.39
C LEU A 125 -8.83 7.78 -1.13
N TYR A 126 -8.93 7.39 -2.39
CA TYR A 126 -10.09 7.66 -3.24
C TYR A 126 -10.72 6.32 -3.61
N PHE A 127 -12.01 6.20 -3.39
CA PHE A 127 -12.80 5.01 -3.67
C PHE A 127 -13.95 5.36 -4.59
N GLU A 128 -14.31 4.42 -5.44
CA GLU A 128 -15.51 4.42 -6.26
C GLU A 128 -16.30 3.14 -5.93
N ASP A 129 -17.63 3.22 -6.00
CA ASP A 129 -18.49 2.06 -5.81
C ASP A 129 -18.71 1.35 -7.15
N PRO A 130 -18.13 0.15 -7.35
CA PRO A 130 -18.26 -0.58 -8.61
C PRO A 130 -19.70 -1.04 -8.89
N SER A 131 -20.61 -1.02 -7.91
CA SER A 131 -22.02 -1.29 -8.17
C SER A 131 -22.70 -0.17 -8.96
N GLU A 132 -22.17 1.06 -8.91
CA GLU A 132 -22.71 2.24 -9.57
C GLU A 132 -21.91 2.63 -10.81
N HIS A 133 -20.57 2.63 -10.72
CA HIS A 133 -19.71 3.24 -11.75
C HIS A 133 -18.70 2.28 -12.42
N ARG A 134 -18.89 0.96 -12.30
CA ARG A 134 -17.98 -0.05 -12.91
C ARG A 134 -17.70 0.13 -14.40
N HIS A 135 -18.63 0.72 -15.17
CA HIS A 135 -18.44 0.95 -16.61
C HIS A 135 -17.89 2.36 -16.92
N ASP A 136 -17.86 3.25 -15.95
CA ASP A 136 -17.35 4.62 -16.08
C ASP A 136 -15.83 4.69 -15.80
N VAL A 137 -15.32 3.85 -14.88
CA VAL A 137 -13.88 3.72 -14.60
C VAL A 137 -13.25 2.72 -15.56
N HIS A 138 -12.45 3.21 -16.52
CA HIS A 138 -11.81 2.35 -17.51
C HIS A 138 -10.51 1.72 -16.99
N ILE A 139 -10.57 0.42 -16.70
CA ILE A 139 -9.42 -0.45 -16.45
C ILE A 139 -8.80 -0.84 -17.80
N ASP A 140 -7.84 -0.05 -18.28
CA ASP A 140 -7.22 -0.23 -19.60
C ASP A 140 -6.13 -1.33 -19.63
N HIS A 141 -5.77 -1.90 -18.47
CA HIS A 141 -4.88 -3.05 -18.32
C HIS A 141 -5.58 -4.18 -17.53
N PRO A 142 -6.48 -4.96 -18.18
CA PRO A 142 -7.32 -5.94 -17.49
C PRO A 142 -6.52 -7.06 -16.82
N ASP A 143 -5.42 -7.52 -17.42
CA ASP A 143 -4.58 -8.60 -16.87
C ASP A 143 -3.94 -8.23 -15.52
N GLY A 144 -3.78 -6.92 -15.24
CA GLY A 144 -3.28 -6.40 -13.97
C GLY A 144 -4.35 -5.69 -13.13
N ALA A 145 -5.60 -5.68 -13.58
CA ALA A 145 -6.72 -4.99 -12.94
C ALA A 145 -6.48 -3.50 -12.59
N TYR A 146 -5.79 -2.76 -13.46
CA TYR A 146 -5.49 -1.33 -13.24
C TYR A 146 -5.73 -0.44 -14.46
N SER A 147 -5.79 0.86 -14.21
CA SER A 147 -5.86 1.92 -15.23
C SER A 147 -4.55 2.72 -15.27
N GLN A 148 -4.00 2.98 -16.45
CA GLN A 148 -2.87 3.90 -16.63
C GLN A 148 -3.27 5.38 -16.63
N MET A 149 -4.53 5.67 -16.34
CA MET A 149 -5.01 7.04 -16.19
C MET A 149 -4.16 7.84 -15.21
N ASP A 150 -3.82 9.07 -15.59
CA ASP A 150 -3.13 9.99 -14.69
C ASP A 150 -4.10 10.51 -13.61
N VAL A 151 -3.93 10.01 -12.38
CA VAL A 151 -4.76 10.40 -11.23
C VAL A 151 -4.60 11.86 -10.81
N ASP A 152 -3.55 12.55 -11.26
CA ASP A 152 -3.33 13.98 -10.98
C ASP A 152 -3.97 14.90 -12.02
N ALA A 153 -4.19 14.38 -13.22
CA ALA A 153 -4.61 15.15 -14.38
C ALA A 153 -5.36 14.24 -15.36
N VAL A 154 -6.58 13.85 -14.97
CA VAL A 154 -7.42 12.95 -15.78
C VAL A 154 -7.74 13.60 -17.14
N ASP A 155 -7.37 12.92 -18.22
CA ASP A 155 -7.81 13.28 -19.57
C ASP A 155 -9.25 12.78 -19.79
N TYR A 156 -10.22 13.67 -19.62
CA TYR A 156 -11.64 13.35 -19.82
C TYR A 156 -12.02 13.12 -21.30
N THR A 157 -11.15 13.42 -22.26
CA THR A 157 -11.37 13.01 -23.66
C THR A 157 -11.04 11.53 -23.83
N LYS A 158 -9.97 11.06 -23.18
CA LYS A 158 -9.56 9.64 -23.17
C LYS A 158 -10.38 8.79 -22.19
N TYR A 159 -10.76 9.35 -21.05
CA TYR A 159 -11.50 8.70 -19.97
C TYR A 159 -12.81 9.44 -19.64
N PRO A 160 -13.77 9.53 -20.60
CA PRO A 160 -14.97 10.35 -20.43
C PRO A 160 -15.90 9.90 -19.31
N GLY A 161 -15.89 8.61 -18.95
CA GLY A 161 -16.69 8.08 -17.84
C GLY A 161 -16.33 8.71 -16.50
N MET A 162 -15.07 9.07 -16.29
CA MET A 162 -14.58 9.69 -15.05
C MET A 162 -15.24 11.02 -14.72
N ALA A 163 -15.85 11.71 -15.69
CA ALA A 163 -16.61 12.94 -15.43
C ALA A 163 -17.93 12.70 -14.67
N LYS A 164 -18.38 11.44 -14.58
CA LYS A 164 -19.64 11.03 -13.94
C LYS A 164 -19.42 10.30 -12.61
N VAL A 165 -18.18 9.91 -12.31
CA VAL A 165 -17.85 9.07 -11.16
C VAL A 165 -17.95 9.89 -9.89
N GLU A 166 -18.76 9.42 -8.95
CA GLU A 166 -18.74 9.93 -7.59
C GLU A 166 -17.57 9.28 -6.82
N ILE A 167 -16.71 10.13 -6.25
CA ILE A 167 -15.50 9.69 -5.55
C ILE A 167 -15.68 9.90 -4.04
N LEU A 168 -15.56 8.82 -3.29
CA LEU A 168 -15.43 8.85 -1.83
C LEU A 168 -13.97 9.09 -1.47
N SER A 169 -13.68 10.05 -0.60
CA SER A 169 -12.31 10.31 -0.12
C SER A 169 -12.21 10.24 1.39
N CYS A 170 -11.08 9.73 1.90
CA CYS A 170 -10.77 9.69 3.32
C CYS A 170 -9.29 9.94 3.63
#